data_AF-A0A9D4YP05-F1
#
_entry.id   AF-A0A9D4YP05-F1
#
_cell.length_a   1.000
_cell.length_b   1.000
_cell.length_c   1.000
_cell.angle_alpha   90.00
_cell.angle_beta   90.00
_cell.angle_gamma   90.00
#
_symmetry.space_group_name_H-M   'P 1'
#
loop_
_entity.id
_entity.type
_entity.pdbx_description
1 polymer ?
#
loop_
_entity_poly.entity_id
_entity_poly.type
_entity_poly.pdbx_seq_one_letter_code
_entity_poly.pdbx_strand_id
1 'polypeptide(L)'
;FCFLLQIRVDFSVDFMSFFSGLCACMQRRLKKGGTASEHGGDDDKDTIDAGDSSNLLFDLHTLQLATNFFSELNQLGRGGFGPVFKGLMPNGEEVAIKKLSLESRQGIREFTNEVRLLLRIQHKNLVTLLGCCAEGPEKMLVYEYLPNKSLDHFLFDKKRSLDWTTRFRIVTGITRGLLYLHEEAPERIIHRDIKASNILLDEKLNPKISDFGLARLFPGEDTHVQTFRISAVTWLLNMQCVAIFL
;
A
#
# COMPACT_ATOMS: atom_id res chain seq x y z
N PHE A 1 32.01 5.39 15.51
CA PHE A 1 31.09 4.54 16.29
C PHE A 1 29.90 5.34 16.85
N CYS A 2 30.11 6.53 17.46
CA CYS A 2 29.02 7.38 17.99
C CYS A 2 28.02 7.93 16.95
N PHE A 3 28.45 8.24 15.71
CA PHE A 3 27.55 8.72 14.65
C PHE A 3 26.55 7.66 14.13
N LEU A 4 26.90 6.37 14.22
CA LEU A 4 26.01 5.27 13.84
C LEU A 4 25.01 4.93 14.96
N LEU A 5 25.36 5.18 16.23
CA LEU A 5 24.43 5.10 17.35
C LEU A 5 23.45 6.28 17.36
N GLN A 6 23.90 7.50 17.04
CA GLN A 6 23.03 8.67 16.97
C GLN A 6 21.93 8.49 15.90
N ILE A 7 22.30 8.05 14.69
CA ILE A 7 21.32 7.75 13.62
C ILE A 7 20.34 6.62 14.02
N ARG A 8 20.80 5.63 14.80
CA ARG A 8 19.98 4.50 15.26
C ARG A 8 19.00 4.91 16.37
N VAL A 9 19.39 5.86 17.23
CA VAL A 9 18.53 6.44 18.26
C VAL A 9 17.53 7.41 17.64
N ASP A 10 17.96 8.31 16.75
CA ASP A 10 17.06 9.26 16.06
C ASP A 10 16.01 8.53 15.21
N PHE A 11 16.37 7.45 14.49
CA PHE A 11 15.39 6.63 13.77
C PHE A 11 14.42 5.89 14.70
N SER A 12 14.87 5.44 15.87
CA SER A 12 14.00 4.73 16.82
C SER A 12 13.03 5.69 17.52
N VAL A 13 13.43 6.95 17.73
CA VAL A 13 12.57 8.00 18.30
C VAL A 13 11.61 8.55 17.25
N ASP A 14 12.02 8.70 15.98
CA ASP A 14 11.12 9.04 14.86
C ASP A 14 10.13 7.91 14.53
N PHE A 15 10.54 6.65 14.69
CA PHE A 15 9.69 5.48 14.50
C PHE A 15 8.69 5.30 15.64
N MET A 16 9.12 5.43 16.89
CA MET A 16 8.23 5.44 18.06
C MET A 16 7.33 6.68 18.08
N SER A 17 7.79 7.84 17.60
CA SER A 17 6.97 9.05 17.45
C SER A 17 6.03 9.02 16.24
N PHE A 18 6.34 8.22 15.20
CA PHE A 18 5.41 7.94 14.10
C PHE A 18 4.29 7.00 14.56
N PHE A 19 4.57 5.97 15.36
CA PHE A 19 3.53 5.11 15.94
C PHE A 19 2.77 5.77 17.10
N SER A 20 3.44 6.56 17.96
CA SER A 20 2.76 7.39 18.95
C SER A 20 2.05 8.59 18.30
N GLY A 21 2.51 9.04 17.13
CA GLY A 21 1.90 10.07 16.28
C GLY A 21 0.72 9.55 15.45
N LEU A 22 0.76 8.29 15.01
CA LEU A 22 -0.41 7.53 14.55
C LEU A 22 -1.44 7.50 15.67
N CYS A 23 -1.02 7.15 16.89
CA CYS A 23 -1.86 7.17 18.08
C CYS A 23 -2.37 8.59 18.46
N ALA A 24 -1.56 9.65 18.31
CA ALA A 24 -1.94 11.03 18.63
C ALA A 24 -2.79 11.71 17.54
N CYS A 25 -2.60 11.37 16.26
CA CYS A 25 -3.46 11.78 15.15
C CYS A 25 -4.83 11.09 15.26
N MET A 26 -4.85 9.83 15.71
CA MET A 26 -6.07 9.12 16.14
C MET A 26 -6.77 9.84 17.31
N GLN A 27 -6.04 10.34 18.31
CA GLN A 27 -6.61 11.12 19.43
C GLN A 27 -7.13 12.50 19.03
N ARG A 28 -6.55 13.17 18.02
CA ARG A 28 -7.06 14.47 17.53
C ARG A 28 -8.33 14.34 16.69
N ARG A 29 -8.57 13.19 16.07
CA ARG A 29 -9.89 12.83 15.51
C ARG A 29 -10.91 12.53 16.60
N LEU A 30 -10.50 11.96 17.74
CA LEU A 30 -11.36 11.75 18.91
C LEU A 30 -11.80 13.05 19.63
N LYS A 31 -11.03 14.15 19.55
CA LYS A 31 -11.35 15.42 20.24
C LYS A 31 -12.13 16.45 19.42
N LYS A 32 -12.33 16.27 18.12
CA LYS A 32 -13.18 17.18 17.30
C LYS A 32 -14.68 16.86 17.36
N GLY A 33 -15.10 15.87 18.16
CA GLY A 33 -16.49 15.45 18.29
C GLY A 33 -17.13 15.67 19.67
N GLY A 34 -16.63 16.56 20.53
CA GLY A 34 -17.16 16.72 21.89
C GLY A 34 -17.30 18.16 22.36
N THR A 35 -18.56 18.66 22.40
CA THR A 35 -19.21 19.71 23.24
C THR A 35 -20.23 20.50 22.38
N ALA A 36 -21.51 20.71 22.70
CA ALA A 36 -22.44 20.30 23.74
C ALA A 36 -23.89 20.66 23.29
N SER A 37 -24.92 19.98 23.82
CA SER A 37 -26.24 20.52 24.26
C SER A 37 -27.46 19.64 23.94
N GLU A 38 -28.35 19.56 24.92
CA GLU A 38 -29.54 18.71 25.09
C GLU A 38 -30.77 19.09 24.23
N HIS A 39 -31.57 18.09 23.83
CA HIS A 39 -33.06 17.95 23.97
C HIS A 39 -33.74 17.19 22.79
N GLY A 40 -34.27 15.99 23.08
CA GLY A 40 -35.59 15.45 22.69
C GLY A 40 -35.91 14.98 21.25
N GLY A 41 -36.26 13.68 21.10
CA GLY A 41 -37.28 13.19 20.14
C GLY A 41 -36.89 12.09 19.12
N ASP A 42 -37.51 10.91 19.28
CA ASP A 42 -37.68 9.68 18.46
C ASP A 42 -37.05 9.43 17.06
N ASP A 43 -36.66 8.15 16.92
CA ASP A 43 -36.68 7.23 15.77
C ASP A 43 -36.00 7.60 14.44
N ASP A 44 -34.76 7.11 14.24
CA ASP A 44 -34.50 6.03 13.28
C ASP A 44 -33.06 5.48 13.42
N LYS A 45 -32.93 4.15 13.34
CA LYS A 45 -31.67 3.40 13.47
C LYS A 45 -30.77 3.63 12.27
N ASP A 46 -29.62 4.26 12.48
CA ASP A 46 -28.42 4.04 11.67
C ASP A 46 -27.18 4.01 12.58
N THR A 47 -26.91 2.83 13.14
CA THR A 47 -25.64 2.50 13.79
C THR A 47 -24.56 2.37 12.72
N ILE A 48 -23.82 3.44 12.47
CA ILE A 48 -22.52 3.36 11.78
C ILE A 48 -21.46 3.07 12.85
N ASP A 49 -20.96 1.84 12.75
CA ASP A 49 -20.04 1.19 13.67
C ASP A 49 -18.74 1.98 13.85
N ALA A 50 -18.42 2.28 15.11
CA ALA A 50 -17.26 3.04 15.53
C ALA A 50 -16.12 2.09 15.90
N GLY A 51 -15.59 1.35 14.94
CA GLY A 51 -14.46 0.45 15.17
C GLY A 51 -13.57 0.36 13.95
N ASP A 52 -12.40 1.02 13.96
CA ASP A 52 -11.33 0.55 13.05
C ASP A 52 -9.90 1.04 13.32
N SER A 53 -9.65 2.00 14.20
CA SER A 53 -8.27 2.50 14.34
C SER A 53 -7.34 1.58 15.16
N SER A 54 -7.86 0.52 15.78
CA SER A 54 -7.10 -0.56 16.43
C SER A 54 -6.81 -1.76 15.53
N ASN A 55 -7.36 -1.82 14.31
CA ASN A 55 -7.40 -3.04 13.49
C ASN A 55 -6.28 -3.15 12.43
N LEU A 56 -5.44 -2.12 12.28
CA LEU A 56 -4.41 -2.06 11.23
C LEU A 56 -3.05 -2.63 11.66
N LEU A 57 -2.91 -3.04 12.92
CA LEU A 57 -1.69 -3.66 13.44
C LEU A 57 -1.93 -5.14 13.70
N PHE A 58 -1.19 -5.98 12.99
CA PHE A 58 -1.20 -7.43 13.17
C PHE A 58 -0.05 -7.88 14.04
N ASP A 59 -0.35 -8.80 14.96
CA ASP A 59 0.69 -9.47 15.72
C ASP A 59 1.47 -10.48 14.84
N LEU A 60 2.74 -10.71 15.17
CA LEU A 60 3.60 -11.61 14.38
C LEU A 60 3.07 -13.03 14.39
N HIS A 61 2.51 -13.47 15.52
CA HIS A 61 2.03 -14.83 15.71
C HIS A 61 0.85 -15.16 14.78
N THR A 62 -0.08 -14.23 14.62
CA THR A 62 -1.24 -14.33 13.73
C THR A 62 -0.78 -14.45 12.29
N LEU A 63 0.18 -13.63 11.86
CA LEU A 63 0.71 -13.71 10.49
C LEU A 63 1.51 -15.00 10.25
N GLN A 64 2.20 -15.50 11.27
CA GLN A 64 2.83 -16.82 11.21
C GLN A 64 1.79 -17.93 11.02
N LEU A 65 0.76 -17.97 11.85
CA LEU A 65 -0.30 -18.99 11.73
C LEU A 65 -1.01 -18.90 10.37
N ALA A 66 -1.37 -17.68 9.93
CA ALA A 66 -2.04 -17.45 8.66
C ALA A 66 -1.24 -17.96 7.45
N THR A 67 0.10 -17.90 7.53
CA THR A 67 1.01 -18.32 6.44
C THR A 67 1.58 -19.71 6.62
N ASN A 68 1.13 -20.47 7.63
CA ASN A 68 1.75 -21.73 8.05
C ASN A 68 3.27 -21.57 8.29
N PHE A 69 3.61 -20.63 9.17
CA PHE A 69 4.97 -20.23 9.54
C PHE A 69 5.84 -19.81 8.34
N PHE A 70 5.27 -19.01 7.42
CA PHE A 70 5.93 -18.57 6.20
C PHE A 70 6.42 -19.73 5.33
N SER A 71 5.60 -20.78 5.20
CA SER A 71 5.90 -21.93 4.35
C SER A 71 6.16 -21.52 2.90
N GLU A 72 7.17 -22.11 2.27
CA GLU A 72 7.47 -21.92 0.83
C GLU A 72 6.29 -22.32 -0.07
N LEU A 73 5.42 -23.23 0.39
CA LEU A 73 4.18 -23.61 -0.32
C LEU A 73 3.21 -22.44 -0.46
N ASN A 74 3.26 -21.48 0.46
CA ASN A 74 2.45 -20.28 0.46
C ASN A 74 3.16 -19.09 -0.20
N GLN A 75 4.40 -19.24 -0.69
CA GLN A 75 5.12 -18.13 -1.31
C GLN A 75 4.51 -17.79 -2.68
N LEU A 76 4.01 -16.57 -2.82
CA LEU A 76 3.46 -16.03 -4.07
C LEU A 76 4.55 -15.54 -5.02
N GLY A 77 5.65 -15.05 -4.46
CA GLY A 77 6.81 -14.57 -5.21
C GLY A 77 7.86 -13.95 -4.30
N ARG A 78 9.00 -13.57 -4.90
CA ARG A 78 10.10 -12.88 -4.23
C ARG A 78 10.61 -11.75 -5.11
N GLY A 79 10.53 -10.52 -4.62
CA GLY A 79 11.07 -9.34 -5.28
C GLY A 79 12.31 -8.80 -4.56
N GLY A 80 12.83 -7.66 -5.02
CA GLY A 80 13.94 -6.95 -4.36
C GLY A 80 13.63 -6.51 -2.92
N PHE A 81 12.35 -6.53 -2.54
CA PHE A 81 11.86 -6.09 -1.24
C PHE A 81 11.63 -7.24 -0.26
N GLY A 82 11.81 -8.49 -0.71
CA GLY A 82 11.59 -9.70 0.09
C GLY A 82 10.50 -10.61 -0.47
N PRO A 83 10.23 -11.72 0.22
CA PRO A 83 9.20 -12.67 -0.16
C PRO A 83 7.79 -12.17 0.17
N VAL A 84 6.83 -12.57 -0.66
CA VAL A 84 5.39 -12.34 -0.46
C VAL A 84 4.72 -13.70 -0.29
N PHE A 85 3.89 -13.84 0.75
CA PHE A 85 3.19 -15.08 1.08
C PHE A 85 1.68 -14.88 0.98
N LYS A 86 0.96 -15.94 0.57
CA LYS A 86 -0.47 -16.05 0.77
C LYS A 86 -0.74 -16.42 2.22
N GLY A 87 -1.70 -15.76 2.85
CA GLY A 87 -2.18 -16.09 4.18
C GLY A 87 -3.68 -16.32 4.19
N LEU A 88 -4.15 -17.13 5.14
CA LEU A 88 -5.55 -17.26 5.47
C LEU A 88 -5.75 -16.77 6.92
N MET A 89 -6.43 -15.65 7.06
CA MET A 89 -6.68 -15.02 8.37
C MET A 89 -7.73 -15.81 9.17
N PRO A 90 -7.79 -15.68 10.51
CA PRO A 90 -8.75 -16.42 11.34
C PRO A 90 -10.23 -16.17 10.99
N ASN A 91 -10.53 -15.01 10.42
CA ASN A 91 -11.85 -14.64 9.91
C ASN A 91 -12.20 -15.27 8.54
N GLY A 92 -11.29 -16.07 7.96
CA GLY A 92 -11.45 -16.71 6.66
C GLY A 92 -11.01 -15.84 5.47
N GLU A 93 -10.48 -14.65 5.71
CA GLU A 93 -10.04 -13.74 4.65
C GLU A 93 -8.67 -14.15 4.09
N GLU A 94 -8.55 -14.21 2.76
CA GLU A 94 -7.27 -14.44 2.10
C GLU A 94 -6.48 -13.14 1.96
N VAL A 95 -5.21 -13.16 2.35
CA VAL A 95 -4.34 -11.98 2.35
C VAL A 95 -3.00 -12.25 1.66
N ALA A 96 -2.35 -11.18 1.21
CA ALA A 96 -0.97 -11.19 0.74
C ALA A 96 -0.06 -10.50 1.76
N ILE A 97 0.91 -11.23 2.31
CA ILE A 97 1.83 -10.75 3.34
C ILE A 97 3.21 -10.57 2.73
N LYS A 98 3.62 -9.31 2.54
CA LYS A 98 4.95 -8.92 2.07
C LYS A 98 5.88 -8.80 3.26
N LYS A 99 6.80 -9.75 3.42
CA LYS A 99 7.84 -9.71 4.45
C LYS A 99 9.02 -8.89 3.93
N LEU A 100 9.33 -7.78 4.59
CA LEU A 100 10.37 -6.87 4.12
C LEU A 100 11.75 -7.30 4.62
N SER A 101 12.73 -7.34 3.71
CA SER A 101 14.12 -7.56 4.11
C SER A 101 14.69 -6.31 4.78
N LEU A 102 15.03 -6.42 6.07
CA LEU A 102 15.65 -5.34 6.85
C LEU A 102 17.18 -5.28 6.75
N GLU A 103 17.79 -6.12 5.92
CA GLU A 103 19.25 -6.11 5.72
C GLU A 103 19.74 -4.79 5.11
N SER A 104 18.83 -3.95 4.59
CA SER A 104 19.13 -2.64 4.02
C SER A 104 18.36 -1.50 4.71
N ARG A 105 19.00 -0.32 4.81
CA ARG A 105 18.32 0.94 5.19
C ARG A 105 17.16 1.30 4.24
N GLN A 106 17.17 0.73 3.04
CA GLN A 106 16.16 0.94 2.02
C GLN A 106 14.83 0.28 2.40
N GLY A 107 14.84 -0.97 2.87
CA GLY A 107 13.63 -1.70 3.26
C GLY A 107 12.83 -1.02 4.39
N ILE A 108 13.53 -0.44 5.38
CA ILE A 108 12.87 0.35 6.45
C ILE A 108 12.19 1.60 5.87
N ARG A 109 12.85 2.32 4.97
CA ARG A 109 12.29 3.53 4.35
C ARG A 109 11.06 3.20 3.52
N GLU A 110 11.08 2.10 2.80
CA GLU A 110 9.96 1.63 1.98
C GLU A 110 8.79 1.20 2.87
N PHE A 111 9.03 0.43 3.94
CA PHE A 111 8.01 0.10 4.93
C PHE A 111 7.27 1.34 5.43
N THR A 112 8.03 2.30 5.98
CA THR A 112 7.45 3.52 6.55
C THR A 112 6.72 4.33 5.49
N ASN A 113 7.23 4.36 4.25
CA ASN A 113 6.61 5.07 3.15
C ASN A 113 5.29 4.42 2.72
N GLU A 114 5.26 3.10 2.56
CA GLU A 114 4.05 2.35 2.21
C GLU A 114 2.98 2.51 3.29
N VAL A 115 3.31 2.31 4.57
CA VAL A 115 2.36 2.50 5.69
C VAL A 115 1.83 3.95 5.70
N ARG A 116 2.72 4.94 5.58
CA ARG A 116 2.32 6.36 5.63
C ARG A 116 1.40 6.76 4.48
N LEU A 117 1.65 6.23 3.28
CA LEU A 117 0.88 6.57 2.08
C LEU A 117 -0.40 5.77 1.98
N LEU A 118 -0.32 4.44 2.05
CA LEU A 118 -1.43 3.54 1.76
C LEU A 118 -2.53 3.58 2.80
N LEU A 119 -2.23 3.96 4.06
CA LEU A 119 -3.27 4.22 5.06
C LEU A 119 -4.13 5.45 4.76
N ARG A 120 -3.72 6.31 3.81
CA ARG A 120 -4.41 7.56 3.47
C ARG A 120 -5.08 7.53 2.10
N ILE A 121 -4.92 6.44 1.35
CA ILE A 121 -5.48 6.30 0.01
C ILE A 121 -6.28 5.01 -0.09
N GLN A 122 -7.47 5.11 -0.68
CA GLN A 122 -8.31 3.97 -0.98
C GLN A 122 -8.99 4.23 -2.31
N HIS A 123 -8.76 3.34 -3.27
CA HIS A 123 -9.35 3.45 -4.59
C HIS A 123 -9.42 2.07 -5.24
N LYS A 124 -10.48 1.79 -5.99
CA LYS A 124 -10.75 0.48 -6.60
C LYS A 124 -9.63 -0.03 -7.53
N ASN A 125 -8.84 0.88 -8.10
CA ASN A 125 -7.70 0.55 -8.98
C ASN A 125 -6.34 0.66 -8.29
N LEU A 126 -6.30 0.72 -6.97
CA LEU A 126 -5.08 0.58 -6.17
C LEU A 126 -5.22 -0.65 -5.27
N VAL A 127 -4.09 -1.26 -4.91
CA VAL A 127 -4.07 -2.33 -3.91
C VAL A 127 -4.34 -1.73 -2.53
N THR A 128 -5.20 -2.39 -1.77
CA THR A 128 -5.57 -2.01 -0.42
C THR A 128 -4.58 -2.60 0.58
N LEU A 129 -3.96 -1.74 1.37
CA LEU A 129 -3.23 -2.15 2.57
C LEU A 129 -4.24 -2.38 3.70
N LEU A 130 -4.34 -3.62 4.15
CA LEU A 130 -5.20 -4.02 5.27
C LEU A 130 -4.54 -3.74 6.62
N GLY A 131 -3.21 -3.71 6.67
CA GLY A 131 -2.46 -3.38 7.88
C GLY A 131 -1.00 -3.74 7.79
N CYS A 132 -0.31 -3.71 8.92
CA CYS A 132 1.10 -4.04 9.01
C CYS A 132 1.45 -4.75 10.33
N CYS A 133 2.57 -5.48 10.32
CA CYS A 133 3.22 -5.98 11.52
C CYS A 133 4.55 -5.27 11.68
N ALA A 134 4.83 -4.82 12.91
CA ALA A 134 6.06 -4.11 13.24
C ALA A 134 6.75 -4.63 14.51
N GLU A 135 6.56 -5.91 14.85
CA GLU A 135 7.14 -6.51 16.05
C GLU A 135 8.65 -6.79 15.93
N GLY A 136 9.44 -6.27 16.85
CA GLY A 136 10.88 -6.50 16.90
C GLY A 136 11.58 -6.19 15.56
N PRO A 137 12.42 -7.11 15.04
CA PRO A 137 13.07 -6.94 13.73
C PRO A 137 12.15 -7.28 12.56
N GLU A 138 10.92 -7.71 12.79
CA GLU A 138 10.01 -8.12 11.73
C GLU A 138 9.19 -6.92 11.25
N LYS A 139 9.13 -6.73 9.93
CA LYS A 139 8.33 -5.69 9.28
C LYS A 139 7.58 -6.32 8.11
N MET A 140 6.25 -6.28 8.18
CA MET A 140 5.40 -6.92 7.20
C MET A 140 4.25 -6.01 6.83
N LEU A 141 3.87 -6.05 5.55
CA LEU A 141 2.70 -5.35 5.03
C LEU A 141 1.66 -6.40 4.62
N VAL A 142 0.42 -6.20 5.04
CA VAL A 142 -0.70 -7.10 4.79
C VAL A 142 -1.64 -6.43 3.81
N TYR A 143 -1.82 -7.04 2.64
CA TYR A 143 -2.69 -6.53 1.58
C TYR A 143 -3.81 -7.51 1.30
N GLU A 144 -4.83 -7.03 0.59
CA GLU A 144 -5.81 -7.90 -0.07
C GLU A 144 -5.11 -8.91 -0.98
N TYR A 145 -5.58 -10.16 -0.99
CA TYR A 145 -5.09 -11.16 -1.93
C TYR A 145 -5.70 -10.97 -3.32
N LEU A 146 -4.86 -10.99 -4.35
CA LEU A 146 -5.28 -10.85 -5.75
C LEU A 146 -4.93 -12.12 -6.55
N PRO A 147 -5.94 -12.94 -6.93
CA PRO A 147 -5.69 -14.30 -7.40
C PRO A 147 -5.12 -14.36 -8.81
N ASN A 148 -5.33 -13.33 -9.64
CA ASN A 148 -4.87 -13.33 -11.02
C ASN A 148 -3.43 -12.81 -11.19
N LYS A 149 -2.64 -12.66 -10.11
CA LYS A 149 -1.24 -12.22 -10.17
C LYS A 149 -1.08 -10.87 -10.89
N SER A 150 0.12 -10.59 -11.38
CA SER A 150 0.50 -9.36 -12.08
C SER A 150 0.25 -9.40 -13.59
N LEU A 151 0.11 -8.23 -14.22
CA LEU A 151 -0.18 -8.08 -15.64
C LEU A 151 0.94 -8.63 -16.53
N ASP A 152 2.20 -8.53 -16.10
CA ASP A 152 3.36 -9.10 -16.81
C ASP A 152 3.21 -10.62 -17.05
N HIS A 153 2.52 -11.33 -16.14
CA HIS A 153 2.21 -12.74 -16.29
C HIS A 153 1.32 -13.04 -17.50
N PHE A 154 0.46 -12.09 -17.90
CA PHE A 154 -0.38 -12.22 -19.11
C PHE A 154 0.29 -11.65 -20.36
N LEU A 155 1.20 -10.68 -20.21
CA LEU A 155 1.89 -10.09 -21.35
C LEU A 155 3.01 -10.99 -21.88
N PHE A 156 3.72 -11.70 -20.99
CA PHE A 156 4.90 -12.48 -21.36
C PHE A 156 4.67 -14.00 -21.37
N ASP A 157 3.58 -14.51 -20.79
CA ASP A 157 3.21 -15.93 -20.92
C ASP A 157 2.38 -16.17 -22.18
N LYS A 158 2.98 -16.84 -23.17
CA LYS A 158 2.34 -17.15 -24.47
C LYS A 158 1.05 -17.97 -24.35
N LYS A 159 0.80 -18.62 -23.21
CA LYS A 159 -0.41 -19.42 -22.98
C LYS A 159 -1.61 -18.61 -22.49
N ARG A 160 -1.42 -17.35 -22.10
CA ARG A 160 -2.44 -16.52 -21.47
C ARG A 160 -2.60 -15.20 -22.22
N SER A 161 -3.44 -15.20 -23.25
CA SER A 161 -3.73 -13.98 -24.01
C SER A 161 -4.95 -13.26 -23.42
N LEU A 162 -4.81 -11.95 -23.20
CA LEU A 162 -5.94 -11.07 -22.93
C LEU A 162 -6.54 -10.59 -24.25
N ASP A 163 -7.86 -10.66 -24.36
CA ASP A 163 -8.59 -10.04 -25.48
C ASP A 163 -8.49 -8.50 -25.42
N TRP A 164 -8.77 -7.86 -26.56
CA TRP A 164 -8.66 -6.40 -26.67
C TRP A 164 -9.57 -5.63 -25.70
N THR A 165 -10.80 -6.11 -25.48
CA THR A 165 -11.76 -5.48 -24.57
C THR A 165 -11.25 -5.50 -23.14
N THR A 166 -10.69 -6.64 -22.71
CA THR A 166 -10.08 -6.80 -21.39
C THR A 166 -8.84 -5.92 -21.24
N ARG A 167 -7.97 -5.85 -22.26
CA ARG A 167 -6.83 -4.93 -22.27
C ARG A 167 -7.28 -3.48 -22.12
N PHE A 168 -8.29 -3.05 -22.87
CA PHE A 168 -8.83 -1.69 -22.80
C PHE A 168 -9.39 -1.36 -21.40
N ARG A 169 -10.10 -2.32 -20.78
CA ARG A 169 -10.57 -2.18 -19.39
C ARG A 169 -9.41 -2.03 -18.41
N ILE A 170 -8.33 -2.78 -18.60
CA ILE A 170 -7.11 -2.69 -17.81
C ILE A 170 -6.43 -1.33 -17.99
N VAL A 171 -6.23 -0.83 -19.23
CA VAL A 171 -5.69 0.53 -19.47
C VAL A 171 -6.49 1.55 -18.67
N THR A 172 -7.82 1.49 -18.84
CA THR A 172 -8.74 2.47 -18.27
C THR A 172 -8.67 2.45 -16.75
N GLY A 173 -8.59 1.27 -16.13
CA GLY A 173 -8.44 1.14 -14.69
C GLY A 173 -7.08 1.68 -14.19
N ILE A 174 -5.98 1.41 -14.89
CA ILE A 174 -4.65 1.95 -14.56
C ILE A 174 -4.68 3.48 -14.62
N THR A 175 -5.20 4.05 -15.72
CA THR A 175 -5.29 5.50 -15.88
C THR A 175 -6.14 6.15 -14.79
N ARG A 176 -7.25 5.52 -14.39
CA ARG A 176 -8.06 5.99 -13.25
C ARG A 176 -7.30 5.96 -11.93
N GLY A 177 -6.56 4.89 -11.65
CA GLY A 177 -5.71 4.81 -10.47
C GLY A 177 -4.64 5.90 -10.45
N LEU A 178 -4.01 6.18 -11.58
CA LEU A 178 -3.00 7.26 -11.71
C LEU A 178 -3.61 8.66 -11.58
N LEU A 179 -4.75 8.90 -12.22
CA LEU A 179 -5.50 10.15 -12.09
C LEU A 179 -5.82 10.44 -10.62
N TYR A 180 -6.35 9.42 -9.92
CA TYR A 180 -6.61 9.53 -8.49
C TYR A 180 -5.37 9.94 -7.70
N LEU A 181 -4.23 9.26 -7.92
CA LEU A 181 -2.98 9.58 -7.20
C LEU A 181 -2.47 11.00 -7.47
N HIS A 182 -2.66 11.52 -8.69
CA HIS A 182 -2.08 12.80 -9.11
C HIS A 182 -2.96 14.00 -8.80
N GLU A 183 -4.29 13.83 -8.84
CA GLU A 183 -5.24 14.95 -8.86
C GLU A 183 -6.35 14.84 -7.82
N GLU A 184 -6.81 13.63 -7.47
CA GLU A 184 -7.99 13.44 -6.60
C GLU A 184 -7.64 13.07 -5.16
N ALA A 185 -6.47 12.49 -4.92
CA ALA A 185 -6.00 12.14 -3.59
C ALA A 185 -5.77 13.40 -2.73
N PRO A 186 -5.94 13.32 -1.39
CA PRO A 186 -5.78 14.48 -0.50
C PRO A 186 -4.42 15.17 -0.61
N GLU A 187 -3.38 14.41 -0.95
CA GLU A 187 -2.05 14.90 -1.27
C GLU A 187 -1.63 14.25 -2.59
N ARG A 188 -1.04 15.03 -3.50
CA ARG A 188 -0.52 14.50 -4.76
C ARG A 188 0.56 13.45 -4.47
N ILE A 189 0.40 12.27 -5.04
CA ILE A 189 1.32 11.14 -4.89
C ILE A 189 1.88 10.75 -6.25
N ILE A 190 3.20 10.76 -6.38
CA ILE A 190 3.87 10.22 -7.57
C ILE A 190 4.37 8.80 -7.24
N HIS A 191 3.89 7.79 -7.97
CA HIS A 191 4.23 6.38 -7.71
C HIS A 191 5.71 6.05 -7.98
N ARG A 192 6.27 6.59 -9.07
CA ARG A 192 7.68 6.42 -9.53
C ARG A 192 8.14 5.01 -9.92
N ASP A 193 7.25 4.01 -9.95
CA ASP A 193 7.60 2.63 -10.33
C ASP A 193 6.42 1.92 -11.04
N ILE A 194 5.83 2.60 -12.01
CA ILE A 194 4.76 2.02 -12.83
C ILE A 194 5.38 1.09 -13.87
N LYS A 195 5.03 -0.21 -13.76
CA LYS A 195 5.45 -1.29 -14.66
C LYS A 195 4.45 -2.44 -14.58
N ALA A 196 4.43 -3.32 -15.59
CA ALA A 196 3.45 -4.42 -15.66
C ALA A 196 3.48 -5.38 -14.46
N SER A 197 4.65 -5.61 -13.85
CA SER A 197 4.77 -6.45 -12.64
C SER A 197 4.17 -5.81 -11.38
N ASN A 198 3.96 -4.48 -11.39
CA ASN A 198 3.32 -3.74 -10.30
C ASN A 198 1.82 -3.47 -10.56
N ILE A 199 1.26 -4.01 -11.64
CA ILE A 199 -0.18 -3.99 -11.89
C ILE A 199 -0.74 -5.38 -11.56
N LEU A 200 -1.39 -5.52 -10.42
CA LEU A 200 -2.06 -6.77 -10.01
C LEU A 200 -3.48 -6.82 -10.55
N LEU A 201 -4.02 -8.03 -10.71
CA LEU A 201 -5.36 -8.27 -11.24
C LEU A 201 -6.23 -8.98 -10.21
N ASP A 202 -7.41 -8.41 -9.96
CA ASP A 202 -8.44 -9.05 -9.13
C ASP A 202 -9.11 -10.23 -9.86
N GLU A 203 -10.05 -10.90 -9.20
CA GLU A 203 -10.83 -12.03 -9.74
C GLU A 203 -11.49 -11.76 -11.11
N LYS A 204 -11.87 -10.52 -11.37
CA LYS A 204 -12.56 -10.07 -12.59
C LYS A 204 -11.61 -9.43 -13.62
N LEU A 205 -10.30 -9.59 -13.41
CA LEU A 205 -9.24 -8.98 -14.20
C LEU A 205 -9.29 -7.45 -14.20
N ASN A 206 -9.77 -6.82 -13.13
CA ASN A 206 -9.61 -5.38 -12.94
C ASN A 206 -8.22 -5.09 -12.39
N PRO A 207 -7.57 -4.01 -12.86
CA PRO A 207 -6.23 -3.66 -12.43
C PRO A 207 -6.21 -2.96 -11.07
N LYS A 208 -5.21 -3.30 -10.27
CA LYS A 208 -4.84 -2.65 -9.02
C LYS A 208 -3.35 -2.32 -9.04
N ILE A 209 -3.03 -1.04 -8.99
CA ILE A 209 -1.65 -0.55 -8.89
C ILE A 209 -1.10 -0.90 -7.51
N SER A 210 0.10 -1.46 -7.47
CA SER A 210 0.77 -1.98 -6.27
C SER A 210 2.20 -1.48 -6.15
N ASP A 211 2.85 -1.77 -5.03
CA ASP A 211 4.27 -1.47 -4.74
C ASP A 211 4.59 0.03 -4.61
N PHE A 212 4.08 0.63 -3.53
CA PHE A 212 4.26 2.06 -3.24
C PHE A 212 5.56 2.37 -2.47
N GLY A 213 6.49 1.42 -2.36
CA GLY A 213 7.74 1.60 -1.62
C GLY A 213 8.54 2.81 -2.13
N LEU A 214 8.48 3.07 -3.44
CA LEU A 214 9.11 4.22 -4.08
C LEU A 214 8.19 5.42 -4.26
N ALA A 215 6.93 5.38 -3.85
CA ALA A 215 6.03 6.52 -4.03
C ALA A 215 6.46 7.75 -3.17
N ARG A 216 6.08 8.96 -3.59
CA ARG A 216 6.38 10.18 -2.85
C ARG A 216 5.19 11.12 -2.83
N LEU A 217 4.96 11.72 -1.66
CA LEU A 217 4.15 12.92 -1.53
C LEU A 217 4.84 14.06 -2.26
N PHE A 218 4.06 14.78 -3.05
CA PHE A 218 4.50 15.95 -3.77
C PHE A 218 3.81 17.16 -3.12
N PRO A 219 4.50 17.96 -2.28
CA PRO A 219 3.93 19.18 -1.74
C PRO A 219 3.60 20.15 -2.89
N GLY A 220 2.49 20.87 -2.76
CA GLY A 220 1.93 21.71 -3.83
C GLY A 220 2.82 22.85 -4.34
N GLU A 221 2.36 23.45 -5.45
CA GLU A 221 2.94 24.48 -6.34
C GLU A 221 4.31 24.22 -6.99
N ASP A 222 5.07 23.22 -6.54
CA ASP A 222 6.28 22.85 -7.28
C ASP A 222 5.92 22.03 -8.54
N THR A 223 6.57 22.32 -9.65
CA THR A 223 6.42 21.55 -10.91
C THR A 223 7.47 20.46 -11.05
N HIS A 224 8.48 20.46 -10.17
CA HIS A 224 9.64 19.58 -10.27
C HIS A 224 10.31 19.35 -8.91
N VAL A 225 10.51 18.07 -8.54
CA VAL A 225 11.44 17.69 -7.46
C VAL A 225 12.72 17.19 -8.12
N GLN A 226 13.85 17.87 -7.87
CA GLN A 226 15.17 17.33 -8.21
C GLN A 226 15.42 16.07 -7.37
N THR A 227 15.12 14.92 -7.96
CA THR A 227 15.67 13.65 -7.50
C THR A 227 16.85 13.34 -8.42
N PHE A 228 18.00 12.90 -7.87
CA PHE A 228 19.22 12.53 -8.60
C PHE A 228 19.06 11.34 -9.58
N ARG A 229 17.83 11.01 -9.96
CA ARG A 229 17.44 10.13 -11.05
C ARG A 229 16.26 10.77 -11.77
N ILE A 230 16.49 11.10 -13.03
CA ILE A 230 15.53 11.76 -13.92
C ILE A 230 14.22 10.97 -13.93
N SER A 231 13.12 11.62 -13.57
CA SER A 231 11.77 11.19 -13.92
C SER A 231 10.98 12.45 -14.17
N ALA A 232 11.09 12.92 -15.42
CA ALA A 232 10.46 14.13 -15.91
C ALA A 232 8.94 14.03 -15.77
N VAL A 233 8.39 14.71 -14.78
CA VAL A 233 6.95 14.85 -14.58
C VAL A 233 6.38 15.67 -15.74
N THR A 234 5.15 15.37 -16.13
CA THR A 234 4.25 16.13 -17.04
C THR A 234 4.17 15.72 -18.53
N TRP A 235 4.96 14.77 -19.03
CA TRP A 235 4.71 14.18 -20.38
C TRP A 235 4.74 12.63 -20.42
N LEU A 236 5.03 11.98 -19.30
CA LEU A 236 5.20 10.53 -19.20
C LEU A 236 3.89 9.71 -19.13
N LEU A 237 2.72 10.36 -19.17
CA LEU A 237 1.45 9.66 -19.32
C LEU A 237 1.36 8.89 -20.65
N ASN A 238 2.14 9.29 -21.67
CA ASN A 238 2.16 8.59 -22.96
C ASN A 238 3.18 7.43 -23.02
N MET A 239 4.44 7.60 -22.63
CA MET A 239 5.46 6.60 -22.96
C MET A 239 5.45 5.33 -22.08
N GLN A 240 5.07 5.40 -20.80
CA GLN A 240 5.03 4.19 -19.95
C GLN A 240 3.74 3.39 -20.12
N CYS A 241 2.60 4.05 -20.38
CA CYS A 241 1.41 3.34 -20.82
C CYS A 241 1.66 2.68 -22.18
N VAL A 242 2.27 3.39 -23.14
CA VAL A 242 2.61 2.82 -24.46
C VAL A 242 3.55 1.61 -24.34
N ALA A 243 4.51 1.60 -23.41
CA ALA A 243 5.38 0.43 -23.18
C ALA A 243 4.67 -0.78 -22.55
N ILE A 244 3.47 -0.60 -21.97
CA ILE A 244 2.60 -1.71 -21.54
C ILE A 244 1.73 -2.22 -22.72
N PHE A 245 1.59 -1.44 -23.81
CA PHE A 245 0.70 -1.72 -24.94
C PHE A 245 1.39 -2.05 -26.28
N LEU A 246 2.72 -1.90 -26.40
CA LEU A 246 3.54 -2.40 -27.51
C LEU A 246 4.34 -3.63 -27.10
#